data_AF-A0A1V5Z615-F1
#
_entry.id   AF-A0A1V5Z615-F1
#
_cell.length_a   1.000
_cell.length_b   1.000
_cell.length_c   1.000
_cell.angle_alpha   90.00
_cell.angle_beta   90.00
_cell.angle_gamma   90.00
#
_symmetry.space_group_name_H-M   'P 1'
#
loop_
_entity.id
_entity.type
_entity.pdbx_description
1 polymer ?
#
loop_
_entity_poly.entity_id
_entity_poly.type
_entity_poly.pdbx_seq_one_letter_code
_entity_poly.pdbx_strand_id
1 'polypeptide(L)'
;MDDRQVTVTMNLTQAKLVMRALDLYSRLRMGQFDEILFLFGPNRKFDREQARSLVHELRRTVFPDLDGNTYHKIVSDHTGDGKEAYDIYQAMRYAIAWHLHPEGGYTVAFDRPMPASAEPLPTVTVRRP
;
A
#
# COMPACT_ATOMS: atom_id res chain seq x y z
N MET A 1 -6.57 -18.96 -11.66
CA MET A 1 -7.40 -17.89 -11.11
C MET A 1 -8.63 -18.51 -10.50
N ASP A 2 -8.93 -18.13 -9.27
CA ASP A 2 -10.20 -18.41 -8.63
C ASP A 2 -11.20 -17.35 -9.09
N ASP A 3 -12.34 -17.76 -9.66
CA ASP A 3 -13.35 -16.85 -10.21
C ASP A 3 -14.42 -16.46 -9.18
N ARG A 4 -14.35 -17.03 -7.98
CA ARG A 4 -15.28 -16.72 -6.89
C ARG A 4 -15.06 -15.30 -6.41
N GLN A 5 -16.17 -14.58 -6.23
CA GLN A 5 -16.17 -13.19 -5.79
C GLN A 5 -16.55 -13.07 -4.32
N VAL A 6 -15.86 -12.17 -3.61
CA VAL A 6 -16.15 -11.81 -2.22
C VAL A 6 -16.48 -10.32 -2.18
N THR A 7 -17.64 -9.97 -1.60
CA THR A 7 -18.03 -8.58 -1.37
C THR A 7 -17.93 -8.24 0.11
N VAL A 8 -17.26 -7.13 0.43
CA VAL A 8 -17.12 -6.64 1.80
C VAL A 8 -17.69 -5.23 1.89
N THR A 9 -18.62 -5.02 2.84
CA THR A 9 -19.20 -3.70 3.12
C THR A 9 -18.43 -3.03 4.27
N MET A 10 -17.97 -1.80 4.04
CA MET A 10 -17.20 -1.03 5.00
C MET A 10 -17.68 0.41 5.03
N ASN A 11 -17.60 1.07 6.19
CA ASN A 11 -17.65 2.53 6.22
C ASN A 11 -16.32 3.14 5.73
N LEU A 12 -16.33 4.45 5.45
CA LEU A 12 -15.15 5.13 4.90
C LEU A 12 -13.92 5.04 5.83
N THR A 13 -14.12 5.04 7.14
CA THR A 13 -13.02 4.91 8.12
C THR A 13 -12.35 3.53 8.03
N GLN A 14 -13.16 2.46 7.96
CA GLN A 14 -12.67 1.09 7.79
C GLN A 14 -11.96 0.92 6.44
N ALA A 15 -12.55 1.45 5.35
CA ALA A 15 -11.93 1.40 4.03
C ALA A 15 -10.57 2.11 4.00
N LYS A 16 -10.47 3.29 4.62
CA LYS A 16 -9.19 4.01 4.76
C LYS A 16 -8.16 3.27 5.60
N LEU A 17 -8.59 2.51 6.62
CA LEU A 17 -7.69 1.66 7.41
C LEU A 17 -7.13 0.51 6.57
N VAL A 18 -8.00 -0.19 5.83
CA VAL A 18 -7.61 -1.27 4.92
C VAL A 18 -6.65 -0.76 3.85
N MET A 19 -6.92 0.40 3.25
CA MET A 19 -6.02 1.03 2.28
C MET A 19 -4.60 1.25 2.84
N ARG A 20 -4.48 1.78 4.07
CA ARG A 20 -3.17 2.00 4.70
C ARG A 20 -2.45 0.69 4.98
N ALA A 21 -3.17 -0.34 5.41
CA ALA A 21 -2.60 -1.66 5.65
C ALA A 21 -2.07 -2.29 4.35
N LEU A 22 -2.82 -2.19 3.25
CA LEU A 22 -2.42 -2.71 1.94
C LEU A 22 -1.23 -1.95 1.35
N ASP A 23 -1.23 -0.61 1.43
CA ASP A 23 -0.09 0.22 1.01
C ASP A 23 1.17 -0.16 1.79
N LEU A 24 1.10 -0.19 3.13
CA LEU A 24 2.21 -0.63 3.97
C LEU A 24 2.70 -2.03 3.60
N TYR A 25 1.78 -2.99 3.48
CA TYR A 25 2.11 -4.36 3.12
C TYR A 25 2.89 -4.43 1.79
N SER A 26 2.39 -3.78 0.74
CA SER A 26 3.05 -3.74 -0.57
C SER A 26 4.46 -3.14 -0.50
N ARG A 27 4.64 -2.07 0.28
CA ARG A 27 5.92 -1.38 0.46
C ARG A 27 6.94 -2.22 1.21
N LEU A 28 6.53 -2.92 2.26
CA LEU A 28 7.39 -3.86 2.96
C LEU A 28 7.83 -5.00 2.04
N ARG A 29 6.94 -5.53 1.20
CA ARG A 29 7.28 -6.54 0.19
C ARG A 29 8.27 -6.03 -0.88
N MET A 30 8.38 -4.73 -1.07
CA MET A 30 9.37 -4.09 -1.94
C MET A 30 10.72 -3.80 -1.24
N GLY A 31 10.81 -3.97 0.08
CA GLY A 31 12.00 -3.63 0.87
C GLY A 31 12.01 -2.20 1.44
N GLN A 32 10.89 -1.48 1.40
CA GLN A 32 10.75 -0.12 1.95
C GLN A 32 10.46 -0.15 3.47
N PHE A 33 11.41 -0.64 4.26
CA PHE A 33 11.19 -0.91 5.68
C PHE A 33 11.06 0.34 6.55
N ASP A 34 11.56 1.50 6.08
CA ASP A 34 11.38 2.80 6.75
C ASP A 34 9.91 3.17 7.00
N GLU A 35 8.97 2.61 6.22
CA GLU A 35 7.51 2.78 6.38
C GLU A 35 7.01 2.32 7.76
N ILE A 36 7.70 1.37 8.39
CA ILE A 36 7.41 0.96 9.78
C ILE A 36 7.54 2.16 10.73
N LEU A 37 8.53 3.03 10.52
CA LEU A 37 8.73 4.19 11.38
C LEU A 37 7.62 5.22 11.18
N PHE A 38 7.13 5.38 9.95
CA PHE A 38 6.04 6.30 9.63
C PHE A 38 4.69 5.80 10.17
N LEU A 39 4.48 4.48 10.22
CA LEU A 39 3.28 3.89 10.82
C LEU A 39 3.10 4.30 12.29
N PHE A 40 4.18 4.30 13.08
CA PHE A 40 4.11 4.57 14.52
C PHE A 40 4.39 6.03 14.91
N GLY A 41 5.14 6.76 14.09
CA GLY A 41 5.59 8.13 14.37
C GLY A 41 4.50 9.11 14.83
N PRO A 42 3.32 9.17 14.19
CA PRO A 42 2.26 10.11 14.57
C PRO A 42 1.73 9.94 16.00
N ASN A 43 1.78 8.72 16.56
CA ASN A 43 1.12 8.38 17.83
C ASN A 43 2.09 7.90 18.91
N ARG A 44 3.39 7.86 18.62
CA ARG A 44 4.39 7.32 19.54
C ARG A 44 5.69 8.10 19.46
N LYS A 45 6.19 8.52 20.61
CA LYS A 45 7.57 9.02 20.74
C LYS A 45 8.51 7.83 20.93
N PHE A 46 9.56 7.77 20.12
CA PHE A 46 10.61 6.77 20.21
C PHE A 46 11.89 7.34 19.59
N ASP A 47 13.03 6.74 19.90
CA ASP A 47 14.31 7.07 19.27
C ASP A 47 14.27 6.65 17.79
N ARG A 48 14.10 7.63 16.90
CA ARG A 48 13.95 7.38 15.47
C ARG A 48 15.26 6.93 14.81
N GLU A 49 16.40 7.31 15.36
CA GLU A 49 17.71 6.94 14.81
C GLU A 49 18.04 5.49 15.18
N GLN A 50 17.82 5.12 16.44
CA GLN A 50 17.95 3.74 16.89
C GLN A 50 16.98 2.83 16.13
N ALA A 51 15.70 3.22 16.03
CA ALA A 51 14.70 2.42 15.30
C ALA A 51 15.05 2.28 13.82
N ARG A 52 15.54 3.35 13.16
CA ARG A 52 16.00 3.29 11.77
C ARG A 52 17.15 2.29 11.61
N SER A 53 18.13 2.31 12.51
CA SER A 53 19.26 1.36 12.47
C SER A 53 18.78 -0.09 12.55
N LEU A 54 17.88 -0.40 13.50
CA LEU A 54 17.31 -1.75 13.66
C LEU A 54 16.51 -2.19 12.43
N VAL A 55 15.69 -1.29 11.88
CA VAL A 55 14.87 -1.55 10.71
C VAL A 55 15.74 -1.78 9.46
N HIS A 56 16.86 -1.05 9.33
CA HIS A 56 17.83 -1.24 8.24
C HIS A 56 18.59 -2.56 8.35
N GLU A 57 18.95 -2.97 9.56
CA GLU A 57 19.57 -4.28 9.81
C GLU A 57 18.62 -5.43 9.45
N LEU A 58 17.36 -5.33 9.87
CA LEU A 58 16.32 -6.29 9.49
C LEU A 58 16.15 -6.32 7.96
N ARG A 59 16.06 -5.16 7.29
CA ARG A 59 15.95 -5.08 5.83
C ARG A 59 17.10 -5.79 5.14
N ARG A 60 18.36 -5.56 5.55
CA ARG A 60 19.54 -6.22 4.96
C ARG A 60 19.51 -7.74 5.12
N THR A 61 18.88 -8.23 6.19
CA THR A 61 18.71 -9.67 6.42
C THR A 61 17.66 -10.28 5.50
N VAL A 62 16.54 -9.57 5.28
CA VAL A 62 15.42 -10.06 4.46
C VAL A 62 15.68 -9.85 2.95
N PHE A 63 16.35 -8.77 2.57
CA PHE A 63 16.65 -8.38 1.19
C PHE A 63 18.17 -8.11 1.05
N PRO A 64 19.00 -9.16 1.05
CA PRO A 64 20.47 -9.01 1.03
C PRO A 64 21.02 -8.46 -0.29
N ASP A 65 20.21 -8.47 -1.35
CA ASP A 65 20.54 -7.96 -2.68
C ASP A 65 20.26 -6.45 -2.86
N LEU A 66 19.60 -5.82 -1.87
CA LEU A 66 19.27 -4.39 -1.92
C LEU A 66 20.25 -3.53 -1.12
N ASP A 67 20.99 -2.66 -1.82
CA ASP A 67 21.91 -1.71 -1.19
C ASP A 67 21.26 -0.36 -0.83
N GLY A 68 21.79 0.30 0.20
CA GLY A 68 21.38 1.64 0.62
C GLY A 68 19.86 1.81 0.79
N ASN A 69 19.29 2.84 0.19
CA ASN A 69 17.84 3.14 0.20
C ASN A 69 17.09 2.60 -1.03
N THR A 70 17.65 1.63 -1.74
CA THR A 70 16.97 1.03 -2.89
C THR A 70 15.81 0.12 -2.46
N TYR A 71 14.92 -0.18 -3.39
CA TYR A 71 13.82 -1.12 -3.20
C TYR A 71 13.45 -1.73 -4.55
N HIS A 72 12.83 -2.91 -4.53
CA HIS A 72 12.33 -3.52 -5.75
C HIS A 72 11.15 -2.72 -6.30
N LYS A 73 11.07 -2.58 -7.62
CA LYS A 73 9.87 -2.04 -8.28
C LYS A 73 8.67 -2.94 -7.98
N ILE A 74 7.46 -2.39 -7.88
CA ILE A 74 6.25 -3.17 -7.55
C ILE A 74 6.01 -4.34 -8.52
N VAL A 75 6.36 -4.19 -9.80
CA VAL A 75 6.21 -5.24 -10.82
C VAL A 75 7.29 -6.33 -10.76
N SER A 76 8.29 -6.20 -9.89
CA SER A 76 9.39 -7.17 -9.75
C SER A 76 8.91 -8.50 -9.14
N ASP A 77 9.51 -9.61 -9.55
CA ASP A 77 9.20 -10.93 -9.00
C ASP A 77 9.46 -11.02 -7.49
N HIS A 78 10.43 -10.26 -6.97
CA HIS A 78 10.73 -10.17 -5.54
C HIS A 78 9.56 -9.64 -4.70
N THR A 79 8.67 -8.83 -5.29
CA THR A 79 7.52 -8.28 -4.57
C THR A 79 6.50 -9.37 -4.20
N GLY A 80 6.39 -10.44 -4.99
CA GLY A 80 5.39 -11.49 -4.81
C GLY A 80 3.97 -10.91 -4.64
N ASP A 81 3.24 -11.41 -3.63
CA ASP A 81 1.84 -11.01 -3.35
C ASP A 81 1.64 -9.52 -2.94
N GLY A 82 2.74 -8.76 -2.77
CA GLY A 82 2.68 -7.32 -2.59
C GLY A 82 2.09 -6.60 -3.81
N LYS A 83 2.14 -7.23 -4.99
CA LYS A 83 1.53 -6.75 -6.24
C LYS A 83 0.01 -6.67 -6.11
N GLU A 84 -0.62 -7.74 -5.63
CA GLU A 84 -2.06 -7.87 -5.42
C GLU A 84 -2.51 -6.85 -4.37
N ALA A 85 -1.76 -6.70 -3.28
CA ALA A 85 -2.06 -5.69 -2.27
C ALA A 85 -2.01 -4.27 -2.84
N TYR A 86 -1.02 -3.96 -3.67
CA TYR A 86 -0.91 -2.67 -4.34
C TYR A 86 -2.06 -2.42 -5.32
N ASP A 87 -2.44 -3.42 -6.09
CA ASP A 87 -3.58 -3.36 -7.02
C ASP A 87 -4.90 -3.05 -6.30
N ILE A 88 -5.15 -3.73 -5.18
CA ILE A 88 -6.33 -3.46 -4.34
C ILE A 88 -6.26 -2.04 -3.76
N TYR A 89 -5.12 -1.63 -3.22
CA TYR A 89 -4.91 -0.28 -2.69
C TYR A 89 -5.20 0.79 -3.75
N GLN A 90 -4.65 0.65 -4.96
CA GLN A 90 -4.84 1.60 -6.05
C GLN A 90 -6.31 1.71 -6.45
N ALA A 91 -7.01 0.58 -6.59
CA ALA A 91 -8.43 0.57 -6.94
C ALA A 91 -9.28 1.29 -5.88
N MET A 92 -9.04 1.02 -4.59
CA MET A 92 -9.71 1.69 -3.49
C MET A 92 -9.40 3.19 -3.46
N ARG A 93 -8.12 3.55 -3.58
CA ARG A 93 -7.65 4.94 -3.63
C ARG A 93 -8.35 5.72 -4.73
N TYR A 94 -8.34 5.18 -5.95
CA TYR A 94 -8.94 5.81 -7.12
C TYR A 94 -10.44 6.04 -6.94
N ALA A 95 -11.18 4.99 -6.54
CA ALA A 95 -12.63 5.10 -6.38
C ALA A 95 -13.02 6.08 -5.26
N ILE A 96 -12.31 6.07 -4.14
CA ILE A 96 -12.58 6.98 -3.01
C ILE A 96 -12.20 8.42 -3.36
N ALA A 97 -11.07 8.63 -4.05
CA ALA A 97 -10.62 9.96 -4.48
C ALA A 97 -11.68 10.64 -5.35
N TRP A 98 -12.13 9.99 -6.42
CA TRP A 98 -13.16 10.53 -7.31
C TRP A 98 -14.53 10.65 -6.65
N HIS A 99 -14.84 9.81 -5.67
CA HIS A 99 -16.09 9.93 -4.93
C HIS A 99 -16.10 11.16 -4.01
N LEU A 100 -15.01 11.43 -3.29
CA LEU A 100 -14.91 12.53 -2.33
C LEU A 100 -14.61 13.87 -3.01
N HIS A 101 -13.91 13.85 -4.13
CA HIS A 101 -13.45 15.02 -4.87
C HIS A 101 -13.79 14.89 -6.37
N PRO A 102 -15.07 14.82 -6.75
CA PRO A 102 -15.48 14.67 -8.14
C PRO A 102 -15.02 15.83 -9.04
N GLU A 103 -14.73 17.00 -8.45
CA GLU A 103 -14.17 18.18 -9.11
C GLU A 103 -12.72 18.01 -9.57
N GLY A 104 -12.01 16.97 -9.10
CA GLY A 104 -10.59 16.77 -9.36
C GLY A 104 -9.67 17.60 -8.46
N GLY A 105 -8.39 17.69 -8.82
CA GLY A 105 -7.37 18.42 -8.04
C GLY A 105 -5.98 17.81 -8.15
N TYR A 106 -4.98 18.51 -7.60
CA TYR A 106 -3.56 18.12 -7.69
C TYR A 106 -3.02 17.43 -6.43
N THR A 107 -3.72 17.56 -5.30
CA THR A 107 -3.29 17.02 -3.99
C THR A 107 -3.98 15.71 -3.62
N VAL A 108 -4.87 15.22 -4.48
CA VAL A 108 -5.64 13.99 -4.29
C VAL A 108 -5.21 12.99 -5.35
N ALA A 109 -5.14 11.72 -4.97
CA ALA A 109 -4.62 10.68 -5.83
C ALA A 109 -5.71 10.18 -6.79
N PHE A 110 -5.80 10.79 -7.98
CA PHE A 110 -6.77 10.46 -9.03
C PHE A 110 -6.24 9.51 -10.11
N ASP A 111 -4.96 9.15 -10.05
CA ASP A 111 -4.34 8.30 -11.07
C ASP A 111 -5.08 6.97 -11.20
N ARG A 112 -5.36 6.58 -12.44
CA ARG A 112 -6.00 5.30 -12.74
C ARG A 112 -5.12 4.16 -12.23
N PRO A 113 -5.69 3.11 -11.63
CA PRO A 113 -4.93 1.95 -11.21
C PRO A 113 -4.23 1.31 -12.41
N MET A 114 -2.93 1.02 -12.26
CA MET A 114 -2.17 0.25 -13.23
C MET A 114 -1.91 -1.14 -12.64
N PRO A 115 -2.35 -2.24 -13.30
CA PRO A 115 -2.13 -3.59 -12.78
C PRO A 115 -0.65 -3.90 -12.58
N ALA A 116 -0.31 -4.39 -11.39
CA ALA A 116 1.02 -4.89 -11.06
C ALA A 116 1.05 -6.43 -10.94
N SER A 117 -0.08 -7.04 -10.59
CA SER A 117 -0.24 -8.50 -10.46
C SER A 117 -0.84 -9.13 -11.73
N ALA A 118 -0.94 -10.46 -11.73
CA ALA A 118 -1.62 -11.21 -12.79
C ALA A 118 -3.15 -11.27 -12.58
N GLU A 119 -3.62 -10.97 -11.37
CA GLU A 119 -5.04 -10.98 -11.03
C GLU A 119 -5.73 -9.70 -11.59
N PRO A 120 -7.03 -9.78 -11.94
CA PRO A 120 -7.76 -8.61 -12.37
C PRO A 120 -7.88 -7.58 -11.24
N LEU A 121 -7.87 -6.29 -11.58
CA LEU A 121 -8.12 -5.22 -10.62
C LEU A 121 -9.50 -5.40 -9.96
N PRO A 122 -9.61 -5.23 -8.63
CA PRO A 122 -10.90 -5.36 -7.96
C PRO A 122 -11.83 -4.19 -8.28
N THR A 123 -13.12 -4.48 -8.32
CA THR A 123 -14.16 -3.45 -8.46
C THR A 123 -14.46 -2.81 -7.11
N VAL A 124 -14.41 -1.48 -7.03
CA VAL A 124 -14.74 -0.73 -5.82
C VAL A 124 -15.95 0.17 -6.08
N THR A 125 -17.03 -0.03 -5.33
CA THR A 125 -18.22 0.82 -5.38
C THR A 125 -18.32 1.64 -4.11
N VAL A 126 -18.31 2.97 -4.26
CA VAL A 126 -18.53 3.91 -3.15
C VAL A 126 -19.92 4.51 -3.29
N ARG A 127 -20.79 4.28 -2.31
CA ARG A 127 -22.18 4.77 -2.29
C ARG A 127 -22.27 6.04 -1.45
N ARG A 128 -23.12 6.97 -1.88
CA ARG A 128 -23.52 8.08 -1.00
C ARG A 128 -24.37 7.52 0.15
N PRO A 129 -24.25 8.08 1.36
CA PRO A 129 -25.23 7.81 2.41
C PRO A 129 -26.64 8.23 1.97
#